data_AF-A0A316YLL5-F1
#
_entry.id   AF-A0A316YLL5-F1
#
_cell.length_a   1.000
_cell.length_b   1.000
_cell.length_c   1.000
_cell.angle_alpha   90.00
_cell.angle_beta   90.00
_cell.angle_gamma   90.00
#
_symmetry.space_group_name_H-M   'P 1'
#
loop_
_entity.id
_entity.type
_entity.pdbx_description
1 polymer ?
#
loop_
_entity_poly.entity_id
_entity_poly.type
_entity_poly.pdbx_seq_one_letter_code
_entity_poly.pdbx_strand_id
1 'polypeptide(L)'
;MVSFSFLQQHKSPYELDAIVDLAQPSFWIAAASICFNPLYWNIVAQNEYNNKTLTKLLGGRRYLGCYLLGASIFLLGILRDHLYNAALATQPHNALLAHPLAKALGAALFAAGQVFVLSSMWALGITGTYLGDYFGILMDDIVTGFPFNVMGDPMYWGSSMCFVGVALWFAKPAGLLLSALVVVVYTVALRFEGPFTANIYAQAAREKSRTKTIDDLRSVDGPARGTRSSAANSPAPATRRTRSSKKSD
;
A
#
# COMPACT_ATOMS: atom_id res chain seq x y z
N MET A 1 -1.63 -0.46 70.89
CA MET A 1 -1.48 -0.93 69.51
C MET A 1 -1.82 0.24 68.60
N VAL A 2 -0.83 1.09 68.28
CA VAL A 2 -1.06 2.35 67.54
C VAL A 2 -1.00 2.02 66.05
N SER A 3 -2.12 2.19 65.36
CA SER A 3 -2.23 1.99 63.92
C SER A 3 -1.48 3.11 63.20
N PHE A 4 -0.35 2.79 62.57
CA PHE A 4 0.36 3.67 61.65
C PHE A 4 -0.36 3.69 60.31
N SER A 5 -1.44 4.47 60.22
CA SER A 5 -2.05 4.89 58.96
C SER A 5 -1.54 6.30 58.63
N PHE A 6 -0.28 6.44 58.22
CA PHE A 6 0.27 7.76 57.86
C PHE A 6 1.25 7.73 56.68
N LEU A 7 0.91 7.02 55.60
CA LEU A 7 1.50 7.28 54.29
C LEU A 7 0.44 7.08 53.19
N GLN A 8 -0.60 7.93 53.20
CA GLN A 8 -1.33 8.17 51.97
C GLN A 8 -0.42 9.05 51.11
N GLN A 9 0.46 8.38 50.35
CA GLN A 9 1.39 9.01 49.42
C GLN A 9 0.55 9.79 48.41
N HIS A 10 0.53 11.13 48.56
CA HIS A 10 -0.06 12.03 47.58
C HIS A 10 0.73 11.86 46.28
N LYS A 11 0.29 10.94 45.41
CA LYS A 11 0.84 10.84 44.06
C LYS A 11 0.56 12.16 43.36
N SER A 12 1.63 12.83 42.95
CA SER A 12 1.53 14.03 42.13
C SER A 12 0.74 13.69 40.86
N PRO A 13 -0.21 14.55 40.40
CA PRO A 13 -0.91 14.34 39.14
C PRO A 13 0.02 14.40 37.91
N TYR A 14 1.32 14.69 38.14
CA TYR A 14 2.37 14.76 37.14
C TYR A 14 3.33 13.56 37.14
N GLU A 15 3.10 12.53 37.98
CA GLU A 15 3.84 11.28 37.84
C GLU A 15 3.46 10.57 36.54
N LEU A 16 4.44 9.98 35.84
CA LEU A 16 4.20 9.32 34.55
C LEU A 16 3.09 8.29 34.65
N ASP A 17 3.02 7.51 35.72
CA ASP A 17 1.98 6.50 35.97
C ASP A 17 0.56 7.08 36.08
N ALA A 18 0.43 8.36 36.48
CA ALA A 18 -0.86 9.05 36.55
C ALA A 18 -1.33 9.55 35.17
N ILE A 19 -0.42 9.61 34.19
CA ILE A 19 -0.67 10.09 32.83
C ILE A 19 -0.75 8.92 31.83
N VAL A 20 0.13 7.93 32.01
CA VAL A 20 0.25 6.71 31.21
C VAL A 20 0.64 5.55 32.12
N ASP A 21 -0.24 4.55 32.23
CA ASP A 21 0.02 3.34 32.99
C ASP A 21 0.79 2.33 32.12
N LEU A 22 2.12 2.31 32.29
CA LEU A 22 3.01 1.40 31.55
C LEU A 22 3.00 -0.04 32.11
N ALA A 23 2.34 -0.29 33.24
CA ALA A 23 2.20 -1.63 33.79
C ALA A 23 1.14 -2.46 33.06
N GLN A 24 0.21 -1.80 32.34
CA GLN A 24 -0.82 -2.49 31.55
C GLN A 24 -0.21 -3.26 30.37
N PRO A 25 -0.35 -4.60 30.31
CA PRO A 25 0.14 -5.38 29.17
C PRO A 25 -0.51 -4.97 27.85
N SER A 26 -1.76 -4.52 27.89
CA SER A 26 -2.51 -4.05 26.71
C SER A 26 -1.79 -2.91 25.98
N PHE A 27 -1.11 -2.02 26.70
CA PHE A 27 -0.33 -0.92 26.12
C PHE A 27 0.80 -1.45 25.25
N TRP A 28 1.57 -2.41 25.75
CA TRP A 28 2.70 -3.01 25.04
C TRP A 28 2.26 -3.92 23.90
N ILE A 29 1.12 -4.62 24.05
CA ILE A 29 0.51 -5.39 22.95
C ILE A 29 0.10 -4.46 21.81
N ALA A 30 -0.52 -3.31 22.11
CA ALA A 30 -0.88 -2.32 21.11
C ALA A 30 0.38 -1.73 20.44
N ALA A 31 1.40 -1.36 21.21
CA ALA A 31 2.67 -0.86 20.68
C ALA A 31 3.35 -1.88 19.75
N ALA A 32 3.42 -3.15 20.17
CA ALA A 32 3.98 -4.23 19.37
C ALA A 32 3.19 -4.44 18.07
N SER A 33 1.85 -4.42 18.14
CA SER A 33 0.99 -4.51 16.94
C SER A 33 1.17 -3.33 15.98
N ILE A 34 1.32 -2.10 16.51
CA ILE A 34 1.62 -0.91 15.71
C ILE A 34 2.95 -1.08 14.96
N CYS A 35 3.98 -1.59 15.60
CA CYS A 35 5.28 -1.86 14.96
C CYS A 35 5.21 -3.03 13.97
N PHE A 36 4.49 -4.10 14.32
CA PHE A 36 4.41 -5.33 13.55
C PHE A 36 3.77 -5.11 12.18
N ASN A 37 2.69 -4.35 12.11
CA ASN A 37 1.93 -4.11 10.88
C ASN A 37 2.85 -3.68 9.71
N PRO A 38 3.57 -2.55 9.79
CA PRO A 38 4.49 -2.11 8.74
C PRO A 38 5.67 -3.01 8.47
N LEU A 39 6.16 -3.69 9.50
CA LEU A 39 7.21 -4.69 9.33
C LEU A 39 6.71 -5.86 8.48
N TYR A 40 5.50 -6.35 8.78
CA TYR A 40 4.88 -7.47 8.08
C TYR A 40 4.72 -7.18 6.58
N TRP A 41 4.06 -6.09 6.20
CA TRP A 41 3.81 -5.86 4.77
C TRP A 41 5.11 -5.55 4.01
N ASN A 42 6.06 -4.85 4.61
CA ASN A 42 7.36 -4.61 3.97
C ASN A 42 8.12 -5.91 3.72
N ILE A 43 8.22 -6.78 4.73
CA ILE A 43 8.92 -8.07 4.60
C ILE A 43 8.23 -8.94 3.54
N VAL A 44 6.91 -9.09 3.62
CA VAL A 44 6.17 -9.97 2.71
C VAL A 44 6.21 -9.44 1.28
N ALA A 45 6.05 -8.13 1.09
CA ALA A 45 6.10 -7.51 -0.23
C ALA A 45 7.50 -7.60 -0.84
N GLN A 46 8.58 -7.28 -0.11
CA GLN A 46 9.94 -7.41 -0.62
C GLN A 46 10.31 -8.87 -0.93
N ASN A 47 9.87 -9.81 -0.10
CA ASN A 47 10.03 -11.22 -0.39
C ASN A 47 9.26 -11.63 -1.67
N GLU A 48 8.06 -11.11 -1.87
CA GLU A 48 7.32 -11.33 -3.12
C GLU A 48 8.04 -10.72 -4.32
N TYR A 49 8.59 -9.51 -4.21
CA TYR A 49 9.32 -8.89 -5.31
C TYR A 49 10.55 -9.71 -5.72
N ASN A 50 11.36 -10.14 -4.75
CA ASN A 50 12.62 -10.85 -5.02
C ASN A 50 12.41 -12.33 -5.35
N ASN A 51 11.54 -13.03 -4.61
CA ASN A 51 11.42 -14.49 -4.65
C ASN A 51 10.13 -14.98 -5.31
N LYS A 52 9.15 -14.10 -5.52
CA LYS A 52 7.80 -14.42 -6.04
C LYS A 52 7.12 -15.53 -5.25
N THR A 53 7.34 -15.58 -3.94
CA THR A 53 6.90 -16.68 -3.08
C THR A 53 5.40 -16.88 -3.13
N LEU A 54 4.60 -15.83 -2.93
CA LEU A 54 3.14 -15.94 -2.95
C LEU A 54 2.64 -16.28 -4.34
N THR A 55 3.19 -15.63 -5.37
CA THR A 55 2.83 -15.93 -6.76
C THR A 55 3.12 -17.39 -7.12
N LYS A 56 4.27 -17.95 -6.72
CA LYS A 56 4.63 -19.35 -6.95
C LYS A 56 3.73 -20.31 -6.17
N LEU A 57 3.45 -20.03 -4.90
CA LEU A 57 2.58 -20.85 -4.05
C LEU A 57 1.15 -20.93 -4.61
N LEU A 58 0.70 -19.87 -5.27
CA LEU A 58 -0.63 -19.75 -5.88
C LEU A 58 -0.64 -20.12 -7.38
N GLY A 59 0.38 -20.85 -7.86
CA GLY A 59 0.41 -21.37 -9.23
C GLY A 59 0.53 -20.27 -10.31
N GLY A 60 1.29 -19.21 -10.05
CA GLY A 60 1.52 -18.10 -10.98
C GLY A 60 0.47 -16.99 -10.95
N ARG A 61 -0.54 -17.09 -10.06
CA ARG A 61 -1.67 -16.14 -9.99
C ARG A 61 -1.33 -14.89 -9.19
N ARG A 62 -0.54 -13.99 -9.76
CA ARG A 62 -0.06 -12.75 -9.10
C ARG A 62 -1.15 -11.85 -8.52
N TYR A 63 -2.28 -11.66 -9.21
CA TYR A 63 -3.40 -10.84 -8.72
C TYR A 63 -4.06 -11.45 -7.48
N LEU A 64 -4.22 -12.77 -7.45
CA LEU A 64 -4.75 -13.47 -6.28
C LEU A 64 -3.79 -13.32 -5.10
N GLY A 65 -2.48 -13.42 -5.33
CA GLY A 65 -1.48 -13.15 -4.30
C GLY A 65 -1.55 -11.74 -3.74
N CYS A 66 -1.68 -10.73 -4.61
CA CYS A 66 -1.83 -9.33 -4.20
C CYS A 66 -3.12 -9.12 -3.40
N TYR A 67 -4.26 -9.69 -3.80
CA TYR A 67 -5.51 -9.57 -3.03
C TYR A 67 -5.45 -10.29 -1.69
N LEU A 68 -4.79 -11.44 -1.60
CA LEU A 68 -4.60 -12.13 -0.31
C LEU A 68 -3.70 -11.34 0.63
N LEU A 69 -2.62 -10.73 0.11
CA LEU A 69 -1.79 -9.81 0.89
C LEU A 69 -2.58 -8.57 1.32
N GLY A 70 -3.35 -7.97 0.41
CA GLY A 70 -4.20 -6.82 0.74
C GLY A 70 -5.23 -7.15 1.82
N ALA A 71 -5.88 -8.30 1.72
CA ALA A 71 -6.80 -8.78 2.74
C ALA A 71 -6.11 -9.00 4.09
N SER A 72 -4.90 -9.58 4.12
CA SER A 72 -4.17 -9.77 5.38
C SER A 72 -3.73 -8.44 5.99
N ILE A 73 -3.23 -7.50 5.20
CA ILE A 73 -2.86 -6.15 5.66
C ILE A 73 -4.09 -5.44 6.25
N PHE A 74 -5.22 -5.48 5.55
CA PHE A 74 -6.45 -4.84 6.01
C PHE A 74 -6.96 -5.45 7.33
N LEU A 75 -6.98 -6.78 7.44
CA LEU A 75 -7.41 -7.47 8.66
C LEU A 75 -6.46 -7.22 9.83
N LEU A 76 -5.14 -7.20 9.59
CA LEU A 76 -4.15 -6.80 10.59
C LEU A 76 -4.30 -5.33 10.99
N GLY A 77 -4.73 -4.46 10.07
CA GLY A 77 -5.11 -3.08 10.36
C GLY A 77 -6.28 -3.01 11.35
N ILE A 78 -7.37 -3.75 11.09
CA ILE A 78 -8.52 -3.85 12.00
C ILE A 78 -8.09 -4.36 13.37
N LEU A 79 -7.28 -5.43 13.41
CA LEU A 79 -6.79 -5.99 14.67
C LEU A 79 -5.95 -4.97 15.46
N ARG A 80 -5.02 -4.27 14.79
CA ARG A 80 -4.22 -3.22 15.42
C ARG A 80 -5.09 -2.12 16.00
N ASP A 81 -6.09 -1.66 15.26
CA ASP A 81 -6.97 -0.59 15.70
C ASP A 81 -7.85 -1.05 16.88
N HIS A 82 -8.27 -2.32 16.89
CA HIS A 82 -8.94 -2.93 18.04
C HIS A 82 -8.04 -2.98 19.27
N LEU A 83 -6.80 -3.47 19.13
CA LEU A 83 -5.82 -3.55 20.21
C LEU A 83 -5.45 -2.17 20.76
N TYR A 84 -5.34 -1.17 19.88
CA TYR A 84 -5.17 0.22 20.27
C TYR A 84 -6.31 0.69 21.16
N ASN A 85 -7.56 0.55 20.72
CA ASN A 85 -8.72 0.96 21.53
C ASN A 85 -8.81 0.19 22.86
N ALA A 86 -8.49 -1.11 22.86
CA ALA A 86 -8.43 -1.92 24.07
C ALA A 86 -7.36 -1.41 25.06
N ALA A 87 -6.19 -0.99 24.57
CA ALA A 87 -5.17 -0.36 25.39
C ALA A 87 -5.68 0.95 25.99
N LEU A 88 -6.29 1.83 25.19
CA LEU A 88 -6.82 3.11 25.66
C LEU A 88 -7.89 2.96 26.75
N ALA A 89 -8.72 1.92 26.67
CA ALA A 89 -9.76 1.66 27.66
C ALA A 89 -9.20 1.47 29.08
N THR A 90 -8.00 0.88 29.20
CA THR A 90 -7.32 0.63 30.48
C THR A 90 -6.45 1.77 31.00
N GLN A 91 -6.29 2.84 30.22
CA GLN A 91 -5.36 3.93 30.54
C GLN A 91 -6.02 5.06 31.36
N PRO A 92 -5.26 5.83 32.17
CA PRO A 92 -5.77 6.99 32.87
C PRO A 92 -6.42 8.02 31.93
N HIS A 93 -7.46 8.68 32.42
CA HIS A 93 -8.13 9.76 31.70
C HIS A 93 -7.56 11.11 32.15
N ASN A 94 -7.34 12.03 31.20
CA ASN A 94 -6.76 13.33 31.49
C ASN A 94 -7.79 14.46 31.37
N ALA A 95 -7.88 15.32 32.41
CA ALA A 95 -8.86 16.40 32.47
C ALA A 95 -8.67 17.48 31.40
N LEU A 96 -7.42 17.78 30.99
CA LEU A 96 -7.15 18.77 29.94
C LEU A 96 -7.66 18.28 28.58
N LEU A 97 -7.44 17.00 28.27
CA LEU A 97 -7.94 16.37 27.03
C LEU A 97 -9.46 16.13 27.08
N ALA A 98 -10.06 16.11 28.26
CA ALA A 98 -11.51 15.99 28.40
C ALA A 98 -12.27 17.25 27.95
N HIS A 99 -11.57 18.37 27.79
CA HIS A 99 -12.15 19.64 27.41
C HIS A 99 -12.90 19.54 26.06
N PRO A 100 -14.09 20.16 25.90
CA PRO A 100 -14.88 20.04 24.68
C PRO A 100 -14.12 20.40 23.39
N LEU A 101 -13.23 21.39 23.45
CA LEU A 101 -12.38 21.76 22.30
C LEU A 101 -11.41 20.63 21.89
N ALA A 102 -10.85 19.88 22.84
CA ALA A 102 -9.97 18.75 22.53
C ALA A 102 -10.75 17.62 21.87
N LYS A 103 -11.99 17.35 22.30
CA LYS A 103 -12.87 16.37 21.63
C LYS A 103 -13.29 16.83 20.24
N ALA A 104 -13.62 18.11 20.07
CA ALA A 104 -13.95 18.67 18.76
C ALA A 104 -12.75 18.57 17.79
N LEU A 105 -11.55 18.88 18.27
CA LEU A 105 -10.31 18.67 17.51
C LEU A 105 -10.09 17.19 17.19
N GLY A 106 -10.35 16.29 18.14
CA GLY A 106 -10.27 14.85 17.93
C GLY A 106 -11.19 14.36 16.80
N ALA A 107 -12.45 14.79 16.81
CA ALA A 107 -13.41 14.47 15.76
C ALA A 107 -13.00 15.06 14.40
N ALA A 108 -12.51 16.30 14.37
CA ALA A 108 -12.05 16.95 13.14
C ALA A 108 -10.84 16.22 12.54
N LEU A 109 -9.85 15.85 13.36
CA LEU A 109 -8.69 15.08 12.94
C LEU A 109 -9.08 13.70 12.43
N PHE A 110 -9.98 13.00 13.12
CA PHE A 110 -10.47 11.69 12.67
C PHE A 110 -11.19 11.78 11.33
N ALA A 111 -12.08 12.76 11.17
CA ALA A 111 -12.81 12.97 9.91
C ALA A 111 -11.86 13.30 8.75
N ALA A 112 -10.93 14.23 8.95
CA ALA A 112 -9.93 14.58 7.94
C ALA A 112 -9.00 13.40 7.63
N GLY A 113 -8.61 12.63 8.64
CA GLY A 113 -7.81 11.42 8.47
C GLY A 113 -8.51 10.37 7.61
N GLN A 114 -9.80 10.11 7.87
CA GLN A 114 -10.62 9.22 7.06
C GLN A 114 -10.74 9.70 5.62
N VAL A 115 -10.91 11.01 5.39
CA VAL A 115 -10.92 11.58 4.04
C VAL A 115 -9.62 11.27 3.31
N PHE A 116 -8.47 11.52 3.93
CA PHE A 116 -7.18 11.22 3.30
C PHE A 116 -6.97 9.72 3.04
N VAL A 117 -7.32 8.85 3.98
CA VAL A 117 -7.20 7.39 3.79
C VAL A 117 -8.09 6.91 2.65
N LEU A 118 -9.39 7.21 2.71
CA LEU A 118 -10.37 6.70 1.75
C LEU A 118 -10.14 7.25 0.34
N SER A 119 -9.82 8.54 0.22
CA SER A 119 -9.50 9.13 -1.09
C SER A 119 -8.19 8.61 -1.67
N SER A 120 -7.18 8.32 -0.84
CA SER A 120 -5.96 7.64 -1.30
C SER A 120 -6.26 6.26 -1.85
N MET A 121 -7.04 5.46 -1.09
CA MET A 121 -7.44 4.11 -1.51
C MET A 121 -8.27 4.13 -2.80
N TRP A 122 -9.14 5.12 -2.94
CA TRP A 122 -9.92 5.33 -4.16
C TRP A 122 -9.03 5.62 -5.36
N ALA A 123 -8.06 6.54 -5.21
CA ALA A 123 -7.20 6.95 -6.31
C ALA A 123 -6.17 5.88 -6.72
N LEU A 124 -5.63 5.12 -5.76
CA LEU A 124 -4.70 4.02 -6.02
C LEU A 124 -5.39 2.71 -6.44
N GLY A 125 -6.66 2.53 -6.07
CA GLY A 125 -7.35 1.25 -6.14
C GLY A 125 -6.74 0.21 -5.19
N ILE A 126 -7.30 -1.01 -5.21
CA ILE A 126 -6.88 -2.09 -4.30
C ILE A 126 -5.42 -2.47 -4.53
N THR A 127 -5.02 -2.71 -5.78
CA THR A 127 -3.65 -3.15 -6.08
C THR A 127 -2.61 -2.07 -5.83
N GLY A 128 -2.92 -0.79 -6.11
CA GLY A 128 -2.01 0.30 -5.78
C GLY A 128 -1.88 0.53 -4.27
N THR A 129 -2.97 0.34 -3.51
CA THR A 129 -2.96 0.48 -2.05
C THR A 129 -2.19 -0.64 -1.36
N TYR A 130 -2.31 -1.87 -1.85
CA TYR A 130 -1.80 -3.07 -1.19
C TYR A 130 -0.59 -3.68 -1.93
N LEU A 131 0.36 -2.83 -2.32
CA LEU A 131 1.72 -3.23 -2.77
C LEU A 131 1.72 -4.12 -4.03
N GLY A 132 0.79 -3.88 -4.96
CA GLY A 132 0.67 -4.63 -6.22
C GLY A 132 1.89 -4.49 -7.13
N ASP A 133 2.64 -3.41 -7.01
CA ASP A 133 3.91 -3.17 -7.70
C ASP A 133 4.96 -4.25 -7.38
N TYR A 134 4.98 -4.79 -6.15
CA TYR A 134 5.85 -5.92 -5.77
C TYR A 134 5.46 -7.23 -6.48
N PHE A 135 4.20 -7.37 -6.88
CA PHE A 135 3.69 -8.45 -7.75
C PHE A 135 3.90 -8.15 -9.25
N GLY A 136 4.47 -7.00 -9.60
CA GLY A 136 4.60 -6.52 -10.98
C GLY A 136 3.29 -6.04 -11.60
N ILE A 137 2.31 -5.67 -10.75
CA ILE A 137 1.05 -5.05 -11.16
C ILE A 137 1.25 -3.54 -11.00
N LEU A 138 1.72 -2.91 -12.07
CA LEU A 138 2.09 -1.50 -12.07
C LEU A 138 0.90 -0.63 -12.49
N MET A 139 0.81 0.56 -11.91
CA MET A 139 -0.05 1.61 -12.43
C MET A 139 0.58 2.22 -13.69
N ASP A 140 -0.26 2.71 -14.61
CA ASP A 140 0.24 3.33 -15.84
C ASP A 140 0.94 4.66 -15.54
N ASP A 141 0.39 5.44 -14.61
CA ASP A 141 0.87 6.76 -14.23
C ASP A 141 0.86 6.93 -12.71
N ILE A 142 1.77 7.78 -12.20
CA ILE A 142 1.79 8.19 -10.80
C ILE A 142 0.54 9.03 -10.53
N VAL A 143 -0.16 8.71 -9.43
CA VAL A 143 -1.31 9.50 -8.98
C VAL A 143 -0.83 10.86 -8.48
N THR A 144 -1.27 11.93 -9.15
CA THR A 144 -0.91 13.32 -8.81
C THR A 144 -2.11 14.14 -8.37
N GLY A 145 -3.33 13.60 -8.43
CA GLY A 145 -4.55 14.27 -7.98
C GLY A 145 -4.74 14.20 -6.45
N PHE A 146 -5.89 14.67 -5.97
CA PHE A 146 -6.23 14.55 -4.55
C PHE A 146 -6.29 13.08 -4.09
N PRO A 147 -5.72 12.73 -2.92
CA PRO A 147 -5.06 13.61 -1.93
C PRO A 147 -3.55 13.82 -2.13
N PHE A 148 -2.94 13.20 -3.14
CA PHE A 148 -1.50 13.23 -3.41
C PHE A 148 -0.97 14.61 -3.86
N ASN A 149 -1.84 15.49 -4.36
CA ASN A 149 -1.48 16.89 -4.65
C ASN A 149 -1.33 17.76 -3.39
N VAL A 150 -1.86 17.32 -2.24
CA VAL A 150 -1.80 18.07 -0.97
C VAL A 150 -0.53 17.72 -0.20
N MET A 151 -0.20 16.43 -0.11
CA MET A 151 0.97 15.95 0.61
C MET A 151 1.41 14.57 0.09
N GLY A 152 2.69 14.23 0.35
CA GLY A 152 3.20 12.89 0.12
C GLY A 152 2.61 11.88 1.11
N ASP A 153 2.41 10.65 0.64
CA ASP A 153 1.93 9.52 1.45
C ASP A 153 0.66 9.82 2.28
N PRO A 154 -0.39 10.41 1.67
CA PRO A 154 -1.56 10.93 2.39
C PRO A 154 -2.29 9.87 3.23
N MET A 155 -2.27 8.60 2.83
CA MET A 155 -2.84 7.50 3.60
C MET A 155 -2.15 7.31 4.97
N TYR A 156 -0.82 7.43 5.01
CA TYR A 156 -0.06 7.28 6.24
C TYR A 156 -0.36 8.42 7.22
N TRP A 157 -0.36 9.66 6.73
CA TRP A 157 -0.75 10.82 7.53
C TRP A 157 -2.21 10.76 7.98
N GLY A 158 -3.12 10.38 7.08
CA GLY A 158 -4.53 10.23 7.41
C GLY A 158 -4.76 9.20 8.51
N SER A 159 -4.07 8.06 8.44
CA SER A 159 -4.10 7.05 9.50
C SER A 159 -3.55 7.61 10.82
N SER A 160 -2.41 8.30 10.82
CA SER A 160 -1.87 8.95 12.03
C SER A 160 -2.83 9.96 12.64
N MET A 161 -3.52 10.75 11.81
CA MET A 161 -4.57 11.69 12.26
C MET A 161 -5.74 10.96 12.93
N CYS A 162 -6.15 9.81 12.42
CA CYS A 162 -7.19 8.99 13.05
C CYS A 162 -6.76 8.50 14.45
N PHE A 163 -5.51 8.05 14.61
CA PHE A 163 -4.98 7.63 15.92
C PHE A 163 -4.99 8.79 16.93
N VAL A 164 -4.47 9.96 16.53
CA VAL A 164 -4.50 11.17 17.38
C VAL A 164 -5.94 11.57 17.68
N GLY A 165 -6.82 11.52 16.68
CA GLY A 165 -8.24 11.86 16.82
C GLY A 165 -8.94 11.02 17.88
N VAL A 166 -8.72 9.70 17.85
CA VAL A 166 -9.25 8.76 18.85
C VAL A 166 -8.66 9.03 20.24
N ALA A 167 -7.35 9.27 20.35
CA ALA A 167 -6.71 9.60 21.63
C ALA A 167 -7.30 10.86 22.29
N LEU A 168 -7.54 11.91 21.49
CA LEU A 168 -8.17 13.14 21.94
C LEU A 168 -9.64 12.94 22.31
N TRP A 169 -10.38 12.21 21.49
CA TRP A 169 -11.81 11.94 21.71
C TRP A 169 -12.06 11.23 23.05
N PHE A 170 -11.24 10.21 23.36
CA PHE A 170 -11.30 9.47 24.62
C PHE A 170 -10.46 10.08 25.75
N ALA A 171 -9.80 11.22 25.50
CA ALA A 171 -8.96 11.94 26.45
C ALA A 171 -7.90 11.06 27.13
N LYS A 172 -7.20 10.26 26.33
CA LYS A 172 -6.17 9.30 26.76
C LYS A 172 -4.77 9.77 26.33
N PRO A 173 -3.92 10.26 27.24
CA PRO A 173 -2.55 10.65 26.90
C PRO A 173 -1.71 9.50 26.34
N ALA A 174 -1.91 8.29 26.85
CA ALA A 174 -1.28 7.07 26.33
C ALA A 174 -1.54 6.87 24.83
N GLY A 175 -2.75 7.23 24.36
CA GLY A 175 -3.11 7.19 22.95
C GLY A 175 -2.29 8.16 22.10
N LEU A 176 -1.89 9.31 22.64
CA LEU A 176 -1.01 10.28 21.96
C LEU A 176 0.42 9.74 21.85
N LEU A 177 0.94 9.08 22.89
CA LEU A 177 2.25 8.42 22.82
C LEU A 177 2.27 7.30 21.77
N LEU A 178 1.24 6.45 21.76
CA LEU A 178 1.08 5.42 20.74
C LEU A 178 0.89 6.03 19.34
N SER A 179 0.23 7.18 19.21
CA SER A 179 0.11 7.90 17.94
C SER A 179 1.46 8.43 17.45
N ALA A 180 2.30 8.95 18.36
CA ALA A 180 3.66 9.34 18.03
C ALA A 180 4.49 8.13 17.55
N LEU A 181 4.32 6.97 18.19
CA LEU A 181 4.91 5.71 17.73
C LEU A 181 4.44 5.36 16.31
N VAL A 182 3.14 5.48 16.00
CA VAL A 182 2.62 5.28 14.64
C VAL A 182 3.35 6.16 13.63
N VAL A 183 3.50 7.46 13.91
CA VAL A 183 4.21 8.40 13.01
C VAL A 183 5.67 7.98 12.81
N VAL A 184 6.37 7.61 13.89
CA VAL A 184 7.77 7.14 13.81
C VAL A 184 7.88 5.90 12.94
N VAL A 185 7.06 4.88 13.22
CA VAL A 185 7.12 3.60 12.51
C VAL A 185 6.75 3.79 11.04
N TYR A 186 5.74 4.60 10.72
CA TYR A 186 5.39 4.92 9.34
C TYR A 186 6.50 5.68 8.62
N THR A 187 7.15 6.64 9.27
CA THR A 187 8.29 7.36 8.70
C THR A 187 9.44 6.41 8.38
N VAL A 188 9.72 5.46 9.27
CA VAL A 188 10.73 4.42 9.06
C VAL A 188 10.33 3.52 7.88
N ALA A 189 9.08 3.03 7.85
CA ALA A 189 8.58 2.19 6.76
C ALA A 189 8.71 2.88 5.39
N LEU A 190 8.29 4.14 5.29
CA LEU A 190 8.39 4.94 4.07
C LEU A 190 9.84 5.15 3.61
N ARG A 191 10.81 5.18 4.53
CA ARG A 191 12.23 5.32 4.18
C ARG A 191 12.77 4.09 3.44
N PHE A 192 12.17 2.92 3.67
CA PHE A 192 12.51 1.69 2.95
C PHE A 192 11.62 1.50 1.71
N GLU A 193 10.32 1.72 1.85
CA GLU A 193 9.32 1.51 0.79
C GLU A 193 9.49 2.50 -0.37
N GLY A 194 9.63 3.79 -0.07
CA GLY A 194 9.66 4.86 -1.08
C GLY A 194 10.76 4.67 -2.15
N PRO A 195 12.04 4.50 -1.78
CA PRO A 195 13.11 4.24 -2.74
C PRO A 195 12.90 2.94 -3.53
N PHE A 196 12.30 1.92 -2.90
CA PHE A 196 12.05 0.63 -3.53
C PHE A 196 11.02 0.75 -4.63
N THR A 197 9.84 1.29 -4.31
CA THR A 197 8.77 1.53 -5.29
C THR A 197 9.24 2.45 -6.42
N ALA A 198 9.95 3.54 -6.12
CA ALA A 198 10.51 4.42 -7.14
C ALA A 198 11.45 3.67 -8.12
N ASN A 199 12.25 2.74 -7.62
CA ASN A 199 13.13 1.92 -8.45
C ASN A 199 12.34 0.94 -9.34
N ILE A 200 11.27 0.32 -8.84
CA ILE A 200 10.39 -0.54 -9.65
C ILE A 200 9.84 0.22 -10.85
N TYR A 201 9.27 1.40 -10.62
CA TYR A 201 8.70 2.22 -11.69
C TYR A 201 9.77 2.76 -12.65
N ALA A 202 10.96 3.13 -12.15
CA ALA A 202 12.08 3.56 -12.99
C ALA A 202 12.58 2.42 -13.92
N GLN A 203 12.63 1.19 -13.42
CA GLN A 203 13.00 0.02 -14.23
C GLN A 203 11.94 -0.27 -15.30
N ALA A 204 10.66 -0.24 -14.92
CA ALA A 204 9.55 -0.44 -15.84
C ALA A 204 9.53 0.60 -16.97
N ALA A 205 9.80 1.88 -16.64
CA ALA A 205 9.90 2.94 -17.63
C ALA A 205 11.05 2.70 -18.63
N ARG A 206 12.23 2.27 -18.16
CA ARG A 206 13.38 1.94 -19.01
C ARG A 206 13.08 0.76 -19.93
N GLU A 207 12.40 -0.26 -19.43
CA GLU A 207 12.01 -1.41 -20.23
C GLU A 207 11.00 -1.03 -21.31
N LYS A 208 9.99 -0.22 -20.97
CA LYS A 208 9.03 0.33 -21.94
C LYS A 208 9.71 1.15 -23.03
N SER A 209 10.68 2.01 -22.67
CA SER A 209 11.45 2.77 -23.67
C SER A 209 12.29 1.86 -24.56
N ARG A 210 12.93 0.83 -24.00
CA ARG A 210 13.76 -0.11 -24.76
C ARG A 210 12.92 -0.90 -25.77
N THR A 211 11.76 -1.40 -25.35
CA THR A 211 10.84 -2.12 -26.24
C THR A 211 10.37 -1.20 -27.37
N LYS A 212 10.00 0.05 -27.06
CA LYS A 212 9.64 1.05 -28.07
C LYS A 212 10.77 1.28 -29.07
N THR A 213 12.01 1.46 -28.62
CA THR A 213 13.17 1.61 -29.52
C THR A 213 13.38 0.39 -30.41
N ILE A 214 13.22 -0.83 -29.89
CA ILE A 214 13.33 -2.06 -30.68
C ILE A 214 12.22 -2.13 -31.74
N ASP A 215 11.00 -1.77 -31.39
CA ASP A 215 9.86 -1.76 -32.31
C ASP A 215 10.03 -0.69 -33.39
N ASP A 216 10.52 0.50 -33.01
CA ASP A 216 10.86 1.58 -33.95
C ASP A 216 11.95 1.11 -34.93
N LEU A 217 13.03 0.49 -34.46
CA LEU A 217 14.09 -0.08 -35.32
C LEU A 217 13.55 -1.16 -36.27
N ARG A 218 12.70 -2.07 -35.78
CA ARG A 218 12.05 -3.10 -36.61
C ARG A 218 11.12 -2.51 -37.67
N SER A 219 10.50 -1.37 -37.39
CA SER A 219 9.63 -0.67 -38.34
C SER A 219 10.41 0.03 -39.46
N VAL A 220 11.67 0.42 -39.20
CA VAL A 220 12.60 0.96 -40.21
C VAL A 220 13.13 -0.16 -41.12
N ASP A 221 13.30 -1.38 -40.58
CA ASP A 221 13.88 -2.53 -41.27
C ASP A 221 12.88 -3.41 -42.08
N GLY A 222 11.66 -2.95 -42.42
CA GLY A 222 10.81 -3.70 -43.38
C GLY A 222 9.65 -2.94 -44.06
N PRO A 223 9.35 -3.18 -45.37
CA PRO A 223 9.84 -4.25 -46.22
C PRO A 223 10.74 -3.74 -47.38
N ALA A 224 12.01 -4.12 -47.39
CA ALA A 224 12.76 -4.25 -48.65
C ALA A 224 12.25 -5.51 -49.41
N ARG A 225 11.02 -5.45 -49.93
CA ARG A 225 10.47 -6.43 -50.89
C ARG A 225 10.01 -5.68 -52.14
N GLY A 226 10.95 -4.98 -52.76
CA GLY A 226 10.68 -4.04 -53.86
C GLY A 226 11.71 -4.06 -54.97
N THR A 227 12.31 -5.21 -55.30
CA THR A 227 13.10 -5.36 -56.55
C THR A 227 13.03 -6.80 -57.07
N ARG A 228 11.86 -7.24 -57.54
CA ARG A 228 11.83 -8.26 -58.61
C ARG A 228 11.46 -7.57 -59.91
N SER A 229 12.49 -7.48 -60.75
CA SER A 229 12.50 -7.00 -62.12
C SER A 229 11.19 -7.31 -62.88
N SER A 230 10.57 -6.24 -63.39
CA SER A 230 9.71 -6.30 -64.55
C SER A 230 10.56 -6.67 -65.76
N ALA A 231 10.48 -7.92 -66.20
CA ALA A 231 11.08 -8.37 -67.45
C ALA A 231 9.96 -8.91 -68.37
N ALA A 232 9.51 -8.00 -69.23
CA ALA A 232 9.15 -8.18 -70.64
C ALA A 232 8.16 -9.29 -71.05
N ASN A 233 7.02 -8.82 -71.55
CA ASN A 233 6.21 -9.46 -72.58
C ASN A 233 7.04 -10.03 -73.74
N SER A 234 6.75 -11.26 -74.17
CA SER A 234 6.77 -11.69 -75.58
C SER A 234 5.93 -12.97 -75.77
N PRO A 235 5.06 -13.05 -76.81
CA PRO A 235 4.12 -14.16 -77.01
C PRO A 235 4.57 -15.14 -78.11
N ALA A 236 4.29 -16.45 -77.97
CA ALA A 236 4.21 -17.46 -79.06
C ALA A 236 3.60 -18.80 -78.54
N PRO A 237 3.21 -19.77 -79.38
CA PRO A 237 1.88 -19.83 -80.00
C PRO A 237 1.11 -21.14 -79.69
N ALA A 238 -0.15 -21.15 -80.08
CA ALA A 238 -1.11 -22.25 -79.94
C ALA A 238 -0.66 -23.58 -80.57
N THR A 239 -0.94 -24.70 -79.91
CA THR A 239 -1.24 -25.97 -80.57
C THR A 239 -2.40 -26.71 -79.90
N ARG A 240 -3.20 -27.34 -80.75
CA ARG A 240 -4.54 -27.88 -80.61
C ARG A 240 -4.48 -29.41 -80.53
N ARG A 241 -5.29 -30.05 -79.67
CA ARG A 241 -5.93 -31.41 -79.80
C ARG A 241 -6.11 -32.05 -78.41
N THR A 242 -7.09 -32.87 -78.06
CA THR A 242 -8.44 -33.25 -78.53
C THR A 242 -9.10 -34.05 -77.39
N ARG A 243 -10.43 -34.01 -77.31
CA ARG A 243 -11.37 -34.79 -76.47
C ARG A 243 -11.02 -36.28 -76.25
N SER A 244 -11.37 -36.79 -75.07
CA SER A 244 -12.28 -37.94 -74.83
C SER A 244 -12.53 -38.07 -73.30
N SER A 245 -13.71 -37.79 -72.75
CA SER A 245 -14.85 -38.71 -72.57
C SER A 245 -14.47 -40.10 -72.03
N LYS A 246 -14.73 -40.36 -70.74
CA LYS A 246 -15.53 -41.52 -70.29
C LYS A 246 -16.01 -41.37 -68.83
N LYS A 247 -17.14 -42.04 -68.61
CA LYS A 247 -18.14 -41.99 -67.53
C LYS A 247 -17.92 -43.18 -66.55
N SER A 248 -18.85 -43.35 -65.60
CA SER A 248 -19.12 -44.47 -64.65
C SER A 248 -18.18 -44.56 -63.44
N ASP A 249 -18.63 -44.69 -62.19
CA ASP A 249 -19.95 -44.73 -61.55
C ASP A 249 -19.80 -44.15 -60.13
#